data_AF-A0A0S2SPN2-F1
#
_entry.id   AF-A0A0S2SPN2-F1
#
_cell.length_a   1.000
_cell.length_b   1.000
_cell.length_c   1.000
_cell.angle_alpha   90.00
_cell.angle_beta   90.00
_cell.angle_gamma   90.00
#
_symmetry.space_group_name_H-M   'P 1'
#
loop_
_entity.id
_entity.type
_entity.pdbx_description
1 polymer ?
#
loop_
_entity_poly.entity_id
_entity_poly.type
_entity_poly.pdbx_seq_one_letter_code
_entity_poly.pdbx_strand_id
1 'polypeptide(L)'
;MTTSRWGSEAPLFRLSRIGATSRLGELELEAELSRPTGPGLRLSTCSDGSELHLWISEAAWCAWLDPRLATPSLAQIEERLYPLLASWTLAPLNQWLQAQGLPPLAPATLCRAEAPALCWRLTLGSEGRQLPLCLESVPPALLHRWLSALTPSPERIHELGLQLGWCQLPEAELTTLSLGDVLPLHGMDEAPDRFWLHPLGGARLQLIDGQSGRALPGKPLCAPPPGTARLMVEVGKISLDATTLASWVPDLECAVTPQAYPTLRLLRGAELWAEGELLRMDDGWAVRLTTQP
;
A
#
# COMPACT_ATOMS: atom_id res chain seq x y z
N MET A 1 -16.39 -9.33 -8.67
CA MET A 1 -15.25 -8.89 -7.84
C MET A 1 -14.17 -8.37 -8.76
N THR A 2 -14.14 -7.06 -8.98
CA THR A 2 -13.09 -6.37 -9.73
C THR A 2 -11.81 -6.47 -8.92
N THR A 3 -10.91 -7.36 -9.32
CA THR A 3 -9.53 -7.36 -8.84
C THR A 3 -8.97 -5.97 -9.11
N SER A 4 -8.66 -5.21 -8.06
CA SER A 4 -8.05 -3.90 -8.22
C SER A 4 -6.77 -4.08 -9.04
N ARG A 5 -6.64 -3.36 -10.16
CA ARG A 5 -5.48 -3.40 -11.07
C ARG A 5 -4.12 -3.14 -10.39
N TRP A 6 -4.12 -2.72 -9.12
CA TRP A 6 -2.96 -2.38 -8.29
C TRP A 6 -2.40 -3.55 -7.46
N GLY A 7 -2.90 -4.77 -7.64
CA GLY A 7 -2.40 -5.97 -6.95
C GLY A 7 -1.01 -6.46 -7.40
N SER A 8 -0.35 -5.76 -8.33
CA SER A 8 0.95 -6.16 -8.89
C SER A 8 2.16 -5.56 -8.17
N GLU A 9 1.99 -4.50 -7.36
CA GLU A 9 3.10 -3.90 -6.61
C GLU A 9 3.43 -4.75 -5.38
N ALA A 10 4.72 -4.98 -5.15
CA ALA A 10 5.18 -5.63 -3.93
C ALA A 10 4.66 -4.83 -2.71
N PRO A 11 4.00 -5.47 -1.73
CA PRO A 11 3.39 -4.77 -0.58
C PRO A 11 4.35 -3.83 0.16
N LEU A 12 5.62 -4.21 0.24
CA LEU A 12 6.67 -3.43 0.88
C LEU A 12 6.95 -2.12 0.14
N PHE A 13 7.11 -2.16 -1.18
CA PHE A 13 7.26 -0.96 -1.99
C PHE A 13 6.01 -0.08 -1.88
N ARG A 14 4.82 -0.68 -1.91
CA ARG A 14 3.57 0.07 -1.79
C ARG A 14 3.50 0.81 -0.45
N LEU A 15 3.75 0.14 0.68
CA LEU A 15 3.67 0.78 1.99
C LEU A 15 4.73 1.89 2.13
N SER A 16 5.96 1.67 1.68
CA SER A 16 7.03 2.67 1.77
C SER A 16 6.79 3.93 0.93
N ARG A 17 5.79 3.91 0.02
CA ARG A 17 5.43 5.05 -0.84
C ARG A 17 4.19 5.81 -0.38
N ILE A 18 3.46 5.31 0.62
CA ILE A 18 2.34 6.06 1.20
C ILE A 18 2.90 7.23 2.01
N GLY A 19 2.45 8.44 1.74
CA GLY A 19 2.99 9.69 2.32
C GLY A 19 4.37 10.06 1.76
N ALA A 20 4.87 9.41 0.71
CA ALA A 20 6.15 9.79 0.12
C ALA A 20 6.04 11.15 -0.58
N THR A 21 7.07 11.97 -0.47
CA THR A 21 7.05 13.35 -0.95
C THR A 21 8.21 13.69 -1.87
N SER A 22 8.06 14.77 -2.63
CA SER A 22 9.15 15.40 -3.39
C SER A 22 8.92 16.90 -3.46
N ARG A 23 10.00 17.67 -3.51
CA ARG A 23 9.96 19.13 -3.63
C ARG A 23 10.81 19.58 -4.82
N LEU A 24 10.26 20.48 -5.62
CA LEU A 24 10.95 21.12 -6.74
C LEU A 24 10.59 22.61 -6.78
N GLY A 25 11.46 23.46 -6.22
CA GLY A 25 11.11 24.86 -5.97
C GLY A 25 9.90 24.95 -5.05
N GLU A 26 8.87 25.69 -5.48
CA GLU A 26 7.59 25.85 -4.75
C GLU A 26 6.58 24.71 -4.99
N LEU A 27 6.93 23.72 -5.82
CA LEU A 27 6.08 22.57 -6.11
C LEU A 27 6.37 21.46 -5.09
N GLU A 28 5.34 21.06 -4.37
CA GLU A 28 5.35 19.89 -3.49
C GLU A 28 4.54 18.77 -4.13
N LEU A 29 5.02 17.53 -4.04
CA LEU A 29 4.30 16.34 -4.43
C LEU A 29 4.17 15.44 -3.21
N GLU A 30 2.99 14.87 -3.00
CA GLU A 30 2.75 13.81 -2.02
C GLU A 30 1.99 12.65 -2.68
N ALA A 31 2.42 11.42 -2.40
CA ALA A 31 1.75 10.21 -2.85
C ALA A 31 0.97 9.54 -1.72
N GLU A 32 -0.25 9.09 -2.02
CA GLU A 32 -1.07 8.35 -1.07
C GLU A 32 -2.05 7.42 -1.78
N LEU A 33 -2.71 6.55 -1.01
CA LEU A 33 -3.80 5.73 -1.52
C LEU A 33 -5.13 6.40 -1.20
N SER A 34 -5.98 6.53 -2.22
CA SER A 34 -7.28 7.18 -2.08
C SER A 34 -8.39 6.33 -2.68
N ARG A 35 -9.59 6.45 -2.10
CA ARG A 35 -10.84 5.97 -2.68
C ARG A 35 -11.68 7.21 -3.03
N PRO A 36 -11.41 7.87 -4.17
CA PRO A 36 -12.19 9.01 -4.58
C PRO A 36 -13.65 8.59 -4.83
N THR A 37 -14.57 9.55 -4.72
CA THR A 37 -16.00 9.32 -4.93
C THR A 37 -16.63 10.48 -5.70
N GLY A 38 -17.68 10.19 -6.46
CA GLY A 38 -18.50 11.20 -7.15
C GLY A 38 -17.96 11.61 -8.53
N PRO A 39 -18.62 12.59 -9.16
CA PRO A 39 -18.27 13.04 -10.49
C PRO A 39 -17.01 13.91 -10.49
N GLY A 40 -16.29 13.87 -11.59
CA GLY A 40 -15.10 14.69 -11.80
C GLY A 40 -14.68 14.72 -13.25
N LEU A 41 -13.40 14.96 -13.46
CA LEU A 41 -12.78 15.15 -14.75
C LEU A 41 -11.69 14.09 -14.95
N ARG A 42 -11.65 13.51 -16.14
CA ARG A 42 -10.54 12.67 -16.61
C ARG A 42 -9.64 13.49 -17.50
N LEU A 43 -8.35 13.47 -17.18
CA LEU A 43 -7.25 13.94 -17.99
C LEU A 43 -6.60 12.74 -18.67
N SER A 44 -6.61 12.70 -20.00
CA SER A 44 -5.96 11.65 -20.78
C SER A 44 -4.72 12.21 -21.47
N THR A 45 -3.59 11.53 -21.35
CA THR A 45 -2.32 11.91 -21.97
C THR A 45 -1.48 10.66 -22.27
N CYS A 46 -0.32 10.84 -22.89
CA CYS A 46 0.65 9.79 -23.11
C CYS A 46 1.98 10.15 -22.42
N SER A 47 2.70 9.14 -21.95
CA SER A 47 4.05 9.24 -21.43
C SER A 47 4.83 8.04 -21.95
N ASP A 48 5.99 8.27 -22.59
CA ASP A 48 6.81 7.18 -23.13
C ASP A 48 6.04 6.28 -24.12
N GLY A 49 5.19 6.90 -24.95
CA GLY A 49 4.31 6.20 -25.90
C GLY A 49 3.14 5.44 -25.28
N SER A 50 3.04 5.40 -23.94
CA SER A 50 1.96 4.71 -23.23
C SER A 50 0.88 5.69 -22.80
N GLU A 51 -0.38 5.34 -23.06
CA GLU A 51 -1.53 6.10 -22.60
C GLU A 51 -1.69 6.00 -21.08
N LEU A 52 -2.06 7.11 -20.46
CA LEU A 52 -2.44 7.17 -19.05
C LEU A 52 -3.63 8.09 -18.80
N HIS A 53 -4.39 7.76 -17.77
CA HIS A 53 -5.56 8.50 -17.32
C HIS A 53 -5.41 8.93 -15.87
N LEU A 54 -5.67 10.21 -15.63
CA LEU A 54 -5.69 10.84 -14.32
C LEU A 54 -7.11 11.34 -14.06
N TRP A 55 -7.62 11.16 -12.86
CA TRP A 55 -8.92 11.68 -12.45
C TRP A 55 -8.76 12.77 -11.39
N ILE A 56 -9.63 13.77 -11.44
CA ILE A 56 -9.72 14.83 -10.44
C ILE A 56 -11.17 15.26 -10.21
N SER A 57 -11.56 15.58 -8.97
CA SER A 57 -12.86 16.21 -8.72
C SER A 57 -12.94 17.59 -9.37
N GLU A 58 -14.06 17.91 -10.01
CA GLU A 58 -14.24 19.21 -10.68
C GLU A 58 -14.05 20.39 -9.70
N ALA A 59 -14.50 20.27 -8.45
CA ALA A 59 -14.32 21.29 -7.43
C ALA A 59 -12.84 21.59 -7.13
N ALA A 60 -12.01 20.56 -6.94
CA ALA A 60 -10.57 20.75 -6.71
C ALA A 60 -9.87 21.31 -7.94
N TRP A 61 -10.30 20.91 -9.13
CA TRP A 61 -9.77 21.45 -10.38
C TRP A 61 -10.09 22.94 -10.54
N CYS A 62 -11.33 23.36 -10.30
CA CYS A 62 -11.74 24.76 -10.29
C CYS A 62 -10.91 25.57 -9.26
N ALA A 63 -10.80 25.09 -8.02
CA ALA A 63 -10.02 25.75 -6.97
C ALA A 63 -8.53 25.92 -7.34
N TRP A 64 -7.95 24.96 -8.06
CA TRP A 64 -6.57 25.05 -8.54
C TRP A 64 -6.37 26.15 -9.58
N LEU A 65 -7.35 26.34 -10.47
CA LEU A 65 -7.32 27.37 -11.49
C LEU A 65 -7.63 28.78 -10.95
N ASP A 66 -8.27 28.87 -9.79
CA ASP A 66 -8.98 30.07 -9.30
C ASP A 66 -8.18 31.37 -9.14
N PRO A 67 -6.84 31.44 -8.96
CA PRO A 67 -6.22 32.77 -9.03
C PRO A 67 -6.04 33.27 -10.47
N ARG A 68 -6.01 32.37 -11.47
CA ARG A 68 -5.62 32.70 -12.85
C ARG A 68 -6.78 32.59 -13.83
N LEU A 69 -7.76 31.75 -13.52
CA LEU A 69 -8.99 31.59 -14.28
C LEU A 69 -10.13 31.29 -13.30
N ALA A 70 -10.88 32.32 -12.93
CA ALA A 70 -12.06 32.18 -12.10
C ALA A 70 -13.16 31.47 -12.90
N THR A 71 -13.25 30.14 -12.74
CA THR A 71 -14.29 29.33 -13.39
C THR A 71 -14.99 28.46 -12.35
N PRO A 72 -16.30 28.63 -12.13
CA PRO A 72 -17.03 27.85 -11.13
C PRO A 72 -17.37 26.43 -11.58
N SER A 73 -17.29 26.12 -12.88
CA SER A 73 -17.48 24.77 -13.42
C SER A 73 -16.97 24.61 -14.85
N LEU A 74 -16.65 23.38 -15.25
CA LEU A 74 -16.27 23.03 -16.62
C LEU A 74 -17.35 23.43 -17.64
N ALA A 75 -18.63 23.36 -17.24
CA ALA A 75 -19.77 23.67 -18.12
C ALA A 75 -19.77 25.11 -18.65
N GLN A 76 -19.04 26.02 -18.01
CA GLN A 76 -18.94 27.43 -18.40
C GLN A 76 -17.75 27.71 -19.31
N ILE A 77 -16.93 26.70 -19.61
CA ILE A 77 -15.75 26.82 -20.46
C ILE A 77 -16.08 26.26 -21.84
N GLU A 78 -15.71 27.00 -22.88
CA GLU A 78 -15.83 26.53 -24.25
C GLU A 78 -14.96 25.29 -24.50
N GLU A 79 -15.53 24.23 -25.07
CA GLU A 79 -14.85 22.93 -25.26
C GLU A 79 -13.53 23.03 -26.04
N ARG A 80 -13.40 24.02 -26.93
CA ARG A 80 -12.15 24.26 -27.68
C ARG A 80 -10.95 24.58 -26.78
N LEU A 81 -11.19 25.03 -25.54
CA LEU A 81 -10.14 25.33 -24.56
C LEU A 81 -9.74 24.10 -23.72
N TYR A 82 -10.49 23.00 -23.78
CA TYR A 82 -10.24 21.83 -22.95
C TYR A 82 -8.83 21.25 -23.10
N PRO A 83 -8.25 21.10 -24.32
CA PRO A 83 -6.87 20.61 -24.44
C PRO A 83 -5.84 21.53 -23.79
N LEU A 84 -6.03 22.85 -23.93
CA LEU A 84 -5.14 23.84 -23.32
C LEU A 84 -5.21 23.75 -21.79
N LEU A 85 -6.40 23.69 -21.22
CA LEU A 85 -6.59 23.59 -19.78
C LEU A 85 -6.10 22.25 -19.23
N ALA A 86 -6.29 21.15 -19.96
CA ALA A 86 -5.75 19.84 -19.60
C ALA A 86 -4.23 19.88 -19.48
N SER A 87 -3.55 20.38 -20.52
CA SER A 87 -2.09 20.52 -20.53
C SER A 87 -1.60 21.49 -19.47
N TRP A 88 -2.31 22.58 -19.23
CA TRP A 88 -1.94 23.54 -18.18
C TRP A 88 -2.10 22.96 -16.77
N THR A 89 -3.16 22.19 -16.53
CA THR A 89 -3.40 21.47 -15.27
C THR A 89 -2.26 20.50 -14.96
N LEU A 90 -1.75 19.80 -15.98
CA LEU A 90 -0.66 18.82 -15.84
C LEU A 90 0.76 19.43 -15.94
N ALA A 91 0.89 20.72 -16.27
CA ALA A 91 2.18 21.36 -16.46
C ALA A 91 3.13 21.23 -15.24
N PRO A 92 2.68 21.41 -13.98
CA PRO A 92 3.56 21.22 -12.82
C PRO A 92 4.04 19.78 -12.66
N LEU A 93 3.16 18.79 -12.87
CA LEU A 93 3.56 17.38 -12.87
C LEU A 93 4.57 17.10 -13.98
N ASN A 94 4.35 17.62 -15.18
CA ASN A 94 5.27 17.45 -16.31
C ASN A 94 6.64 18.10 -16.06
N GLN A 95 6.68 19.25 -15.39
CA GLN A 95 7.92 19.90 -14.96
C GLN A 95 8.66 19.03 -13.94
N TRP A 96 7.94 18.50 -12.95
CA TRP A 96 8.51 17.59 -11.96
C TRP A 96 9.08 16.33 -12.62
N LEU A 97 8.33 15.69 -13.51
CA LEU A 97 8.79 14.49 -14.25
C LEU A 97 10.10 14.75 -14.98
N GLN A 98 10.19 15.85 -15.73
CA GLN A 98 11.41 16.21 -16.46
C GLN A 98 12.59 16.47 -15.52
N ALA A 99 12.37 17.14 -14.38
CA ALA A 99 13.41 17.40 -13.39
C ALA A 99 13.94 16.10 -12.74
N GLN A 100 13.11 15.06 -12.64
CA GLN A 100 13.51 13.73 -12.17
C GLN A 100 14.13 12.85 -13.28
N GLY A 101 14.29 13.36 -14.50
CA GLY A 101 14.74 12.58 -15.65
C GLY A 101 13.74 11.53 -16.12
N LEU A 102 12.46 11.69 -15.77
CA LEU A 102 11.36 10.81 -16.17
C LEU A 102 10.75 11.25 -17.51
N PRO A 103 10.11 10.33 -18.26
CA PRO A 103 9.48 10.68 -19.53
C PRO A 103 8.43 11.80 -19.37
N PRO A 104 8.43 12.80 -20.26
CA PRO A 104 7.47 13.90 -20.20
C PRO A 104 6.07 13.45 -20.62
N LEU A 105 5.07 14.25 -20.24
CA LEU A 105 3.69 14.10 -20.66
C LEU A 105 3.46 14.76 -22.02
N ALA A 106 2.75 14.07 -22.90
CA ALA A 106 2.22 14.60 -24.14
C ALA A 106 1.07 15.60 -23.87
N PRO A 107 0.60 16.35 -24.87
CA PRO A 107 -0.62 17.14 -24.76
C PRO A 107 -1.78 16.31 -24.23
N ALA A 108 -2.57 16.89 -23.34
CA ALA A 108 -3.64 16.19 -22.65
C ALA A 108 -5.01 16.59 -23.19
N THR A 109 -5.99 15.71 -23.00
CA THR A 109 -7.41 16.00 -23.23
C THR A 109 -8.18 15.91 -21.93
N LEU A 110 -9.34 16.56 -21.89
CA LEU A 110 -10.20 16.67 -20.71
C LEU A 110 -11.62 16.24 -21.06
N CYS A 111 -12.20 15.38 -20.24
CA CYS A 111 -13.62 15.04 -20.32
C CYS A 111 -14.19 14.78 -18.92
N ARG A 112 -15.52 14.72 -18.79
CA ARG A 112 -16.16 14.32 -17.53
C ARG A 112 -16.03 12.81 -17.32
N ALA A 113 -15.84 12.41 -16.08
CA ALA A 113 -15.74 11.01 -15.69
C ALA A 113 -16.14 10.80 -14.22
N GLU A 114 -16.59 9.58 -13.91
CA GLU A 114 -16.80 9.15 -12.53
C GLU A 114 -15.48 8.83 -11.83
N ALA A 115 -15.47 8.97 -10.51
CA ALA A 115 -14.32 8.62 -9.70
C ALA A 115 -13.89 7.15 -9.90
N PRO A 116 -12.58 6.88 -10.00
CA PRO A 116 -12.08 5.51 -10.04
C PRO A 116 -12.24 4.82 -8.68
N ALA A 117 -12.02 3.51 -8.66
CA ALA A 117 -11.89 2.75 -7.41
C ALA A 117 -10.61 3.16 -6.63
N LEU A 118 -10.26 2.39 -5.61
CA LEU A 118 -8.99 2.56 -4.87
C LEU A 118 -7.82 2.66 -5.85
N CYS A 119 -7.08 3.77 -5.78
CA CYS A 119 -5.94 4.05 -6.63
C CYS A 119 -4.89 4.89 -5.87
N TRP A 120 -3.73 5.04 -6.49
CA TRP A 120 -2.75 6.04 -6.05
C TRP A 120 -3.26 7.44 -6.37
N ARG A 121 -2.98 8.39 -5.48
CA ARG A 121 -3.22 9.82 -5.65
C ARG A 121 -1.89 10.54 -5.49
N LEU A 122 -1.58 11.41 -6.45
CA LEU A 122 -0.50 12.39 -6.34
C LEU A 122 -1.15 13.74 -6.07
N THR A 123 -0.86 14.31 -4.91
CA THR A 123 -1.31 15.65 -4.55
C THR A 123 -0.22 16.64 -4.90
N LEU A 124 -0.48 17.53 -5.86
CA LEU A 124 0.42 18.63 -6.19
C LEU A 124 0.10 19.82 -5.27
N GLY A 125 1.08 20.28 -4.51
CA GLY A 125 1.03 21.49 -3.69
C GLY A 125 1.78 22.64 -4.36
N SER A 126 1.21 23.84 -4.41
CA SER A 126 1.94 25.05 -4.81
C SER A 126 1.27 26.31 -4.26
N GLU A 127 2.03 27.19 -3.61
CA GLU A 127 1.53 28.46 -3.07
C GLU A 127 0.28 28.29 -2.17
N GLY A 128 0.26 27.24 -1.35
CA GLY A 128 -0.87 26.92 -0.47
C GLY A 128 -2.10 26.29 -1.16
N ARG A 129 -2.05 26.06 -2.48
CA ARG A 129 -3.08 25.34 -3.25
C ARG A 129 -2.73 23.87 -3.37
N GLN A 130 -3.74 23.03 -3.51
CA GLN A 130 -3.58 21.59 -3.70
C GLN A 130 -4.39 21.08 -4.88
N LEU A 131 -3.78 20.23 -5.70
CA LEU A 131 -4.40 19.52 -6.82
C LEU A 131 -4.26 18.00 -6.63
N PRO A 132 -5.29 17.31 -6.12
CA PRO A 132 -5.29 15.86 -6.02
C PRO A 132 -5.50 15.21 -7.39
N LEU A 133 -4.49 14.50 -7.89
CA LEU A 133 -4.55 13.73 -9.14
C LEU A 133 -4.59 12.23 -8.84
N CYS A 134 -5.76 11.62 -9.04
CA CYS A 134 -5.94 10.17 -8.86
C CYS A 134 -5.45 9.44 -10.12
N LEU A 135 -4.54 8.49 -9.95
CA LEU A 135 -3.94 7.70 -11.02
C LEU A 135 -4.92 6.58 -11.43
N GLU A 136 -5.85 6.86 -12.34
CA GLU A 136 -6.90 5.92 -12.74
C GLU A 136 -6.35 4.74 -13.54
N SER A 137 -5.51 5.03 -14.54
CA SER A 137 -4.89 4.02 -15.39
C SER A 137 -3.50 4.49 -15.77
N VAL A 138 -2.49 3.97 -15.07
CA VAL A 138 -1.08 4.25 -15.34
C VAL A 138 -0.37 2.92 -15.54
N PRO A 139 0.46 2.74 -16.59
CA PRO A 139 1.24 1.53 -16.76
C PRO A 139 2.05 1.19 -15.49
N PRO A 140 2.02 -0.05 -14.97
CA PRO A 140 2.66 -0.37 -13.68
C PRO A 140 4.14 0.00 -13.61
N ALA A 141 4.90 -0.20 -14.69
CA ALA A 141 6.31 0.19 -14.75
C ALA A 141 6.51 1.72 -14.68
N LEU A 142 5.60 2.50 -15.26
CA LEU A 142 5.64 3.96 -15.19
C LEU A 142 5.26 4.45 -13.79
N LEU A 143 4.20 3.89 -13.21
CA LEU A 143 3.80 4.18 -11.83
C LEU A 143 4.94 3.90 -10.86
N HIS A 144 5.57 2.74 -10.97
CA HIS A 144 6.72 2.38 -10.13
C HIS A 144 7.86 3.40 -10.25
N ARG A 145 8.20 3.84 -11.48
CA ARG A 145 9.19 4.92 -11.70
C ARG A 145 8.79 6.23 -11.03
N TRP A 146 7.54 6.66 -11.16
CA TRP A 146 7.04 7.89 -10.54
C TRP A 146 7.12 7.83 -9.01
N LEU A 147 6.59 6.76 -8.41
CA LEU A 147 6.64 6.58 -6.96
C LEU A 147 8.09 6.44 -6.45
N SER A 148 8.98 5.82 -7.22
CA SER A 148 10.39 5.66 -6.83
C SER A 148 11.17 6.97 -6.82
N ALA A 149 10.74 7.97 -7.60
CA ALA A 149 11.33 9.31 -7.58
C ALA A 149 10.86 10.16 -6.38
N LEU A 150 9.95 9.64 -5.55
CA LEU A 150 9.54 10.26 -4.29
C LEU A 150 10.41 9.76 -3.13
N THR A 151 10.63 10.64 -2.16
CA THR A 151 11.32 10.34 -0.91
C THR A 151 10.32 9.78 0.10
N PRO A 152 10.55 8.59 0.69
CA PRO A 152 9.70 8.07 1.77
C PRO A 152 9.59 9.06 2.93
N SER A 153 8.44 9.12 3.59
CA SER A 153 8.28 9.98 4.77
C SER A 153 8.66 9.24 6.06
N PRO A 154 9.60 9.76 6.88
CA PRO A 154 9.91 9.18 8.19
C PRO A 154 8.78 9.35 9.21
N GLU A 155 7.86 10.30 8.98
CA GLU A 155 6.69 10.52 9.83
C GLU A 155 5.58 9.51 9.56
N ARG A 156 5.65 8.82 8.41
CA ARG A 156 4.67 7.79 8.06
C ARG A 156 5.03 6.47 8.74
N ILE A 157 4.28 6.15 9.79
CA ILE A 157 4.40 4.88 10.52
C ILE A 157 3.35 3.88 10.03
N HIS A 158 3.77 2.63 9.85
CA HIS A 158 2.95 1.49 9.48
C HIS A 158 2.92 0.46 10.60
N GLU A 159 1.71 0.04 10.99
CA GLU A 159 1.53 -1.13 11.83
C GLU A 159 1.55 -2.40 10.98
N LEU A 160 2.41 -3.35 11.34
CA LEU A 160 2.55 -4.65 10.70
C LEU A 160 2.29 -5.75 11.72
N GLY A 161 1.63 -6.82 11.29
CA GLY A 161 1.42 -8.01 12.10
C GLY A 161 2.71 -8.80 12.26
N LEU A 162 3.03 -9.22 13.49
CA LEU A 162 4.11 -10.16 13.80
C LEU A 162 3.55 -11.58 13.81
N GLN A 163 3.85 -12.33 12.75
CA GLN A 163 3.35 -13.69 12.59
C GLN A 163 4.43 -14.71 12.91
N LEU A 164 4.12 -15.65 13.79
CA LEU A 164 5.01 -16.78 14.09
C LEU A 164 5.05 -17.79 12.93
N GLY A 165 3.93 -17.95 12.24
CA GLY A 165 3.77 -18.95 11.20
C GLY A 165 2.30 -19.09 10.79
N TRP A 166 1.92 -20.29 10.37
CA TRP A 166 0.56 -20.61 9.98
C TRP A 166 0.15 -22.04 10.33
N CYS A 167 -1.13 -22.22 10.64
CA CYS A 167 -1.77 -23.53 10.67
C CYS A 167 -2.40 -23.80 9.30
N GLN A 168 -2.30 -25.05 8.82
CA GLN A 168 -2.86 -25.45 7.54
C GLN A 168 -3.68 -26.73 7.72
N LEU A 169 -4.93 -26.69 7.27
CA LEU A 169 -5.88 -27.79 7.43
C LEU A 169 -6.91 -27.79 6.29
N PRO A 170 -7.57 -28.91 5.98
CA PRO A 170 -8.68 -28.95 5.04
C PRO A 170 -9.80 -27.97 5.42
N GLU A 171 -10.42 -27.33 4.43
CA GLU A 171 -11.49 -26.35 4.70
C GLU A 171 -12.68 -26.96 5.45
N ALA A 172 -12.99 -28.23 5.19
CA ALA A 172 -14.07 -28.95 5.87
C ALA A 172 -13.79 -29.15 7.38
N GLU A 173 -12.53 -29.20 7.79
CA GLU A 173 -12.15 -29.40 9.20
C GLU A 173 -12.29 -28.11 10.02
N LEU A 174 -12.23 -26.93 9.39
CA LEU A 174 -12.42 -25.65 10.11
C LEU A 174 -13.73 -25.61 10.88
N THR A 175 -14.80 -26.19 10.33
CA THR A 175 -16.13 -26.18 10.96
C THR A 175 -16.30 -27.24 12.06
N THR A 176 -15.36 -28.17 12.18
CA THR A 176 -15.40 -29.25 13.18
C THR A 176 -14.44 -29.04 14.33
N LEU A 177 -13.54 -28.06 14.23
CA LEU A 177 -12.60 -27.72 15.30
C LEU A 177 -13.33 -27.27 16.55
N SER A 178 -12.85 -27.71 17.70
CA SER A 178 -13.35 -27.41 19.03
C SER A 178 -12.30 -26.70 19.88
N LEU A 179 -12.76 -26.05 20.95
CA LEU A 179 -11.86 -25.52 21.98
C LEU A 179 -11.00 -26.65 22.57
N GLY A 180 -9.72 -26.36 22.78
CA GLY A 180 -8.73 -27.33 23.23
C GLY A 180 -8.05 -28.10 22.09
N ASP A 181 -8.57 -28.05 20.85
CA ASP A 181 -7.90 -28.66 19.71
C ASP A 181 -6.53 -28.04 19.48
N VAL A 182 -5.59 -28.88 19.08
CA VAL A 182 -4.18 -28.52 18.88
C VAL A 182 -3.87 -28.56 17.40
N LEU A 183 -3.54 -27.40 16.84
CA LEU A 183 -3.22 -27.23 15.43
C LEU A 183 -1.70 -27.14 15.25
N PRO A 184 -1.10 -27.92 14.33
CA PRO A 184 0.33 -27.80 14.05
C PRO A 184 0.66 -26.42 13.48
N LEU A 185 1.76 -25.83 13.97
CA LEU A 185 2.25 -24.53 13.54
C LEU A 185 3.41 -24.72 12.56
N HIS A 186 3.19 -24.32 11.31
CA HIS A 186 4.19 -24.38 10.25
C HIS A 186 4.84 -23.02 10.03
N GLY A 187 6.07 -23.02 9.51
CA GLY A 187 6.79 -21.80 9.12
C GLY A 187 7.42 -21.00 10.26
N MET A 188 7.21 -21.43 11.51
CA MET A 188 7.93 -20.91 12.68
C MET A 188 9.38 -21.43 12.66
N ASP A 189 10.34 -20.54 12.93
CA ASP A 189 11.74 -20.94 13.11
C ASP A 189 11.93 -21.62 14.48
N GLU A 190 13.12 -22.18 14.72
CA GLU A 190 13.44 -22.86 15.99
C GLU A 190 13.24 -21.96 17.22
N ALA A 191 13.59 -20.68 17.10
CA ALA A 191 13.43 -19.68 18.14
C ALA A 191 12.22 -18.77 17.89
N PRO A 192 11.45 -18.41 18.93
CA PRO A 192 10.23 -17.58 18.84
C PRO A 192 10.53 -16.07 18.75
N ASP A 193 11.70 -15.69 18.23
CA ASP A 193 12.15 -14.31 18.05
C ASP A 193 12.11 -13.87 16.57
N ARG A 194 11.69 -14.76 15.66
CA ARG A 194 11.66 -14.52 14.22
C ARG A 194 10.24 -14.59 13.68
N PHE A 195 9.84 -13.51 13.02
CA PHE A 195 8.47 -13.27 12.61
C PHE A 195 8.40 -13.01 11.11
N TRP A 196 7.28 -13.44 10.53
CA TRP A 196 6.81 -12.98 9.24
C TRP A 196 6.08 -11.66 9.45
N LEU A 197 6.30 -10.71 8.53
CA LEU A 197 5.62 -9.43 8.57
C LEU A 197 4.38 -9.47 7.66
N HIS A 198 3.22 -9.20 8.24
CA HIS A 198 1.98 -9.05 7.49
C HIS A 198 1.62 -7.57 7.33
N PRO A 199 1.18 -7.12 6.13
CA PRO A 199 0.84 -7.89 4.93
C PRO A 199 1.98 -8.03 3.90
N LEU A 200 3.24 -8.09 4.34
CA LEU A 200 4.40 -8.00 3.45
C LEU A 200 4.76 -9.27 2.67
N GLY A 201 3.96 -10.34 2.78
CA GLY A 201 3.95 -11.46 1.83
C GLY A 201 5.26 -12.26 1.73
N GLY A 202 6.12 -12.18 2.73
CA GLY A 202 7.41 -12.91 2.76
C GLY A 202 8.55 -12.14 3.39
N ALA A 203 8.38 -10.86 3.71
CA ALA A 203 9.32 -10.13 4.56
C ALA A 203 9.35 -10.74 5.96
N ARG A 204 10.55 -10.81 6.55
CA ARG A 204 10.80 -11.45 7.84
C ARG A 204 11.67 -10.57 8.70
N LEU A 205 11.43 -10.59 10.00
CA LEU A 205 12.14 -9.80 11.00
C LEU A 205 12.53 -10.69 12.17
N GLN A 206 13.77 -10.58 12.63
CA GLN A 206 14.18 -11.08 13.95
C GLN A 206 14.12 -9.93 14.95
N LEU A 207 13.43 -10.10 16.07
CA LEU A 207 13.56 -9.19 17.20
C LEU A 207 14.86 -9.51 17.93
N ILE A 208 15.75 -8.53 18.06
CA ILE A 208 17.00 -8.69 18.81
C ILE A 208 16.76 -8.39 20.28
N ASP A 209 16.00 -7.32 20.54
CA ASP A 209 15.55 -6.92 21.87
C ASP A 209 14.14 -6.27 21.78
N GLY A 210 13.71 -5.60 22.86
CA GLY A 210 12.39 -4.96 22.93
C GLY A 210 12.23 -3.70 22.08
N GLN A 211 13.29 -3.20 21.43
CA GLN A 211 13.32 -1.93 20.69
C GLN A 211 14.10 -2.02 19.36
N SER A 212 14.82 -3.12 19.10
CA SER A 212 15.58 -3.35 17.87
C SER A 212 15.20 -4.65 17.16
N GLY A 213 15.24 -4.60 15.83
CA GLY A 213 15.01 -5.75 14.98
C GLY A 213 15.99 -5.80 13.81
N ARG A 214 16.12 -6.98 13.21
CA ARG A 214 16.92 -7.22 12.02
C ARG A 214 16.10 -7.88 10.94
N ALA A 215 16.07 -7.27 9.75
CA ALA A 215 15.45 -7.85 8.57
C ALA A 215 16.16 -9.15 8.18
N LEU A 216 15.40 -10.20 7.92
CA LEU A 216 15.91 -11.49 7.48
C LEU A 216 15.70 -11.67 5.98
N PRO A 217 16.45 -12.59 5.34
CA PRO A 217 16.16 -13.02 3.98
C PRO A 217 14.68 -13.38 3.82
N GLY A 218 14.03 -12.71 2.88
CA GLY A 218 12.63 -12.95 2.57
C GLY A 218 12.44 -14.37 2.06
N LYS A 219 11.33 -14.99 2.43
CA LYS A 219 10.91 -16.28 1.89
C LYS A 219 9.50 -16.09 1.32
N PRO A 220 9.23 -16.43 0.05
CA PRO A 220 7.87 -16.32 -0.45
C PRO A 220 6.96 -17.31 0.29
N LEU A 221 5.79 -16.83 0.72
CA LEU A 221 4.73 -17.69 1.23
C LEU A 221 4.06 -18.40 0.04
N CYS A 222 4.31 -19.69 -0.13
CA CYS A 222 3.61 -20.49 -1.15
C CYS A 222 2.10 -20.47 -0.90
N ALA A 223 1.28 -20.45 -1.95
CA ALA A 223 -0.17 -20.59 -1.80
C ALA A 223 -0.50 -21.92 -1.08
N PRO A 224 -1.54 -21.96 -0.22
CA PRO A 224 -1.99 -23.21 0.37
C PRO A 224 -2.51 -24.16 -0.74
N PRO A 225 -2.37 -25.49 -0.57
CA PRO A 225 -2.95 -26.47 -1.49
C PRO A 225 -4.46 -26.26 -1.71
N PRO A 226 -5.00 -26.61 -2.89
CA PRO A 226 -6.44 -26.52 -3.14
C PRO A 226 -7.25 -27.27 -2.07
N GLY A 227 -8.34 -26.66 -1.59
CA GLY A 227 -9.20 -27.24 -0.55
C GLY A 227 -8.65 -27.18 0.87
N THR A 228 -7.52 -26.46 1.09
CA THR A 228 -6.98 -26.22 2.42
C THR A 228 -7.13 -24.74 2.81
N ALA A 229 -7.50 -24.52 4.07
CA ALA A 229 -7.44 -23.24 4.71
C ALA A 229 -6.06 -23.00 5.32
N ARG A 230 -5.62 -21.75 5.27
CA ARG A 230 -4.46 -21.27 6.03
C ARG A 230 -4.92 -20.25 7.06
N LEU A 231 -4.59 -20.51 8.32
CA LEU A 231 -4.77 -19.58 9.43
C LEU A 231 -3.41 -19.01 9.81
N MET A 232 -3.22 -17.71 9.65
CA MET A 232 -1.98 -17.05 10.05
C MET A 232 -1.96 -16.86 11.56
N VAL A 233 -0.85 -17.20 12.22
CA VAL A 233 -0.74 -17.10 13.68
C VAL A 233 0.04 -15.84 14.02
N GLU A 234 -0.67 -14.82 14.49
CA GLU A 234 -0.15 -13.51 14.86
C GLU A 234 0.01 -13.40 16.39
N VAL A 235 1.19 -13.01 16.85
CA VAL A 235 1.51 -12.84 18.28
C VAL A 235 1.44 -11.39 18.74
N GLY A 236 1.40 -10.45 17.79
CA GLY A 236 1.41 -9.03 18.09
C GLY A 236 1.56 -8.17 16.85
N LYS A 237 1.90 -6.91 17.06
CA LYS A 237 2.20 -5.95 16.01
C LYS A 237 3.56 -5.31 16.21
N ILE A 238 4.03 -4.66 15.16
CA ILE A 238 5.21 -3.81 15.18
C ILE A 238 4.94 -2.54 14.38
N SER A 239 5.51 -1.42 14.82
CA SER A 239 5.51 -0.18 14.06
C SER A 239 6.84 -0.01 13.33
N LEU A 240 6.77 0.29 12.03
CA LEU A 240 7.92 0.64 11.18
C LEU A 240 7.60 1.89 10.36
N ASP A 241 8.55 2.81 10.23
CA ASP A 241 8.40 3.97 9.36
C ASP A 241 8.60 3.62 7.87
N ALA A 242 8.08 4.45 6.98
CA ALA A 242 8.15 4.22 5.53
C ALA A 242 9.58 4.28 4.97
N THR A 243 10.51 4.97 5.63
CA THR A 243 11.93 5.01 5.23
C THR A 243 12.59 3.67 5.49
N THR A 244 12.38 3.09 6.67
CA THR A 244 12.82 1.75 7.03
C THR A 244 12.27 0.71 6.05
N LEU A 245 10.99 0.81 5.67
CA LEU A 245 10.39 -0.05 4.65
C LEU A 245 11.02 0.15 3.26
N ALA A 246 11.37 1.38 2.88
CA ALA A 246 12.00 1.65 1.59
C ALA A 246 13.43 1.09 1.48
N SER A 247 14.17 1.07 2.60
CA SER A 247 15.54 0.54 2.67
C SER A 247 15.61 -0.95 2.97
N TRP A 248 14.47 -1.65 3.00
CA TRP A 248 14.38 -3.02 3.48
C TRP A 248 15.24 -3.98 2.64
N VAL A 249 16.27 -4.52 3.28
CA VAL A 249 17.17 -5.54 2.73
C VAL A 249 17.54 -6.52 3.84
N PRO A 250 17.96 -7.75 3.51
CA PRO A 250 18.48 -8.68 4.53
C PRO A 250 19.60 -8.02 5.35
N ASP A 251 19.63 -8.32 6.64
CA ASP A 251 20.56 -7.79 7.64
C ASP A 251 20.42 -6.29 7.94
N LEU A 252 19.39 -5.61 7.40
CA LEU A 252 19.03 -4.26 7.85
C LEU A 252 18.63 -4.30 9.34
N GLU A 253 19.37 -3.57 10.17
CA GLU A 253 18.97 -3.29 11.54
C GLU A 253 18.04 -2.07 11.59
N CYS A 254 16.96 -2.16 12.35
CA CYS A 254 15.98 -1.09 12.46
C CYS A 254 15.44 -0.96 13.88
N ALA A 255 15.02 0.27 14.20
CA ALA A 255 14.26 0.55 15.41
C ALA A 255 12.84 0.00 15.24
N VAL A 256 12.32 -0.58 16.32
CA VAL A 256 11.01 -1.20 16.33
C VAL A 256 10.25 -0.89 17.61
N THR A 257 8.93 -0.85 17.51
CA THR A 257 8.06 -0.77 18.69
C THR A 257 7.11 -1.96 18.65
N PRO A 258 7.47 -3.09 19.28
CA PRO A 258 6.64 -4.27 19.31
C PRO A 258 5.51 -4.13 20.34
N GLN A 259 4.34 -4.63 19.99
CA GLN A 259 3.19 -4.74 20.88
C GLN A 259 2.69 -6.18 20.85
N ALA A 260 2.95 -6.94 21.91
CA ALA A 260 2.46 -8.31 22.04
C ALA A 260 0.96 -8.33 22.35
N TYR A 261 0.27 -9.33 21.81
CA TYR A 261 -1.08 -9.67 22.23
C TYR A 261 -1.06 -10.55 23.49
N PRO A 262 -2.13 -10.52 24.30
CA PRO A 262 -2.24 -11.40 25.46
C PRO A 262 -2.34 -12.89 25.08
N THR A 263 -2.93 -13.19 23.93
CA THR A 263 -3.13 -14.53 23.36
C THR A 263 -2.71 -14.52 21.89
N LEU A 264 -2.35 -15.68 21.34
CA LEU A 264 -2.09 -15.79 19.90
C LEU A 264 -3.40 -15.60 19.14
N ARG A 265 -3.36 -14.85 18.05
CA ARG A 265 -4.49 -14.66 17.14
C ARG A 265 -4.33 -15.50 15.90
N LEU A 266 -5.32 -16.31 15.59
CA LEU A 266 -5.40 -17.06 14.34
C LEU A 266 -6.25 -16.26 13.36
N LEU A 267 -5.66 -15.81 12.26
CA LEU A 267 -6.31 -14.95 11.27
C LEU A 267 -6.59 -15.71 9.97
N ARG A 268 -7.80 -15.55 9.42
CA ARG A 268 -8.12 -15.95 8.04
C ARG A 268 -8.10 -14.72 7.16
N GLY A 269 -7.04 -14.54 6.38
CA GLY A 269 -6.79 -13.26 5.70
C GLY A 269 -6.53 -12.17 6.74
N ALA A 270 -7.41 -11.16 6.78
CA ALA A 270 -7.33 -10.06 7.76
C ALA A 270 -8.32 -10.21 8.93
N GLU A 271 -9.13 -11.26 8.95
CA GLU A 271 -10.19 -11.46 9.95
C GLU A 271 -9.72 -12.39 11.07
N LEU A 272 -10.00 -12.02 12.31
CA LEU A 272 -9.75 -12.88 13.47
C LEU A 272 -10.70 -14.08 13.40
N TRP A 273 -10.13 -15.28 13.39
CA TRP A 273 -10.87 -16.54 13.35
C TRP A 273 -10.89 -17.27 14.68
N ALA A 274 -9.82 -17.22 15.48
CA ALA A 274 -9.75 -17.81 16.81
C ALA A 274 -8.60 -17.21 17.61
N GLU A 275 -8.53 -17.51 18.90
CA GLU A 275 -7.33 -17.31 19.69
C GLU A 275 -6.82 -18.62 20.28
N GLY A 276 -5.54 -18.62 20.65
CA GLY A 276 -4.91 -19.79 21.20
C GLY A 276 -3.64 -19.52 21.99
N GLU A 277 -3.06 -20.60 22.48
CA GLU A 277 -1.81 -20.61 23.21
C GLU A 277 -0.75 -21.40 22.44
N LEU A 278 0.49 -20.91 22.47
CA LEU A 278 1.62 -21.59 21.86
C LEU A 278 2.00 -22.81 22.71
N LEU A 279 2.11 -23.96 22.06
CA LEU A 279 2.57 -25.21 22.67
C LEU A 279 3.84 -25.71 21.98
N ARG A 280 4.80 -26.14 22.79
CA ARG A 280 5.96 -26.91 22.32
C ARG A 280 5.60 -28.40 22.36
N MET A 281 5.72 -29.04 21.21
CA MET A 281 5.56 -30.49 21.03
C MET A 281 6.94 -31.11 20.75
N ASP A 282 7.06 -32.42 20.88
CA ASP A 282 8.31 -33.14 20.58
C ASP A 282 8.80 -32.88 19.14
N ASP A 283 7.86 -32.85 18.19
CA ASP A 283 8.14 -32.69 16.77
C ASP A 283 7.97 -31.25 16.24
N GLY A 284 7.79 -30.25 17.12
CA GLY A 284 7.69 -28.85 16.69
C GLY A 284 6.82 -27.94 17.55
N TRP A 285 6.17 -26.98 16.91
CA TRP A 285 5.29 -26.02 17.56
C TRP A 285 3.84 -26.27 17.15
N ALA A 286 2.93 -25.97 18.05
CA ALA A 286 1.50 -26.06 17.80
C ALA A 286 0.76 -24.92 18.51
N VAL A 287 -0.49 -24.69 18.12
CA VAL A 287 -1.39 -23.74 18.77
C VAL A 287 -2.58 -24.49 19.31
N ARG A 288 -2.84 -24.37 20.62
CA ARG A 288 -4.07 -24.88 21.23
C ARG A 288 -5.14 -23.81 21.21
N LEU A 289 -6.29 -24.12 20.64
CA LEU A 289 -7.42 -23.20 20.59
C LEU A 289 -7.98 -22.95 21.99
N THR A 290 -8.11 -21.69 22.38
CA THR A 290 -8.67 -21.28 23.67
C THR A 290 -9.96 -20.47 23.53
N THR A 291 -10.14 -19.82 22.39
CA THR A 291 -11.39 -19.16 22.02
C THR A 291 -11.71 -19.43 20.55
N GLN A 292 -12.99 -19.56 20.26
CA GLN A 292 -13.56 -19.53 18.91
C GLN A 292 -14.69 -18.48 18.95
N PRO A 293 -14.91 -17.72 17.86
CA PRO A 293 -15.98 -16.74 17.78
C PRO A 293 -17.36 -17.37 17.94
#